data_AF-A0A015KHM1-F1
#
_entry.id   AF-A0A015KHM1-F1
#
_cell.length_a   1.000
_cell.length_b   1.000
_cell.length_c   1.000
_cell.angle_alpha   90.00
_cell.angle_beta   90.00
_cell.angle_gamma   90.00
#
_symmetry.space_group_name_H-M   'P 1'
#
loop_
_entity.id
_entity.type
_entity.pdbx_description
1 polymer ?
#
loop_
_entity_poly.entity_id
_entity_poly.type
_entity_poly.pdbx_seq_one_letter_code
_entity_poly.pdbx_strand_id
1 'polypeptide(L)'
;MHLFHGASADANDERVITERLIQVSIPGDPMDETPVSLEEALVNYFHDSVVSGINRVDDDFRQTEVSAWQVLKLLPFYSASNEQGEKIKAVESHFPTTNLILPLVLKRYGYNDNLQPFRINKNVYIPPFVNFNGFVNSDAADEPPCHCGIDVHYRLKLRSVVCHYGNKLSSGHYKGFTLDDVCSTFISFIHFI
;
A
#
# COMPACT_ATOMS: atom_id res chain seq x y z
N MET A 1 5.82 -1.34 9.47
CA MET A 1 4.55 -1.84 10.06
C MET A 1 4.67 -1.70 11.56
N HIS A 2 3.64 -1.14 12.20
CA HIS A 2 3.54 -0.97 13.63
C HIS A 2 2.25 -1.60 14.13
N LEU A 3 2.32 -2.36 15.22
CA LEU A 3 1.19 -3.00 15.87
C LEU A 3 0.93 -2.33 17.23
N PHE A 4 -0.34 -2.00 17.50
CA PHE A 4 -0.79 -1.44 18.78
C PHE A 4 -1.80 -2.38 19.42
N HIS A 5 -1.53 -2.85 20.63
CA HIS A 5 -2.41 -3.76 21.36
C HIS A 5 -2.29 -3.60 22.89
N GLY A 6 -3.19 -4.25 23.63
CA GLY A 6 -3.25 -4.18 25.10
C GLY A 6 -2.27 -5.08 25.85
N ALA A 7 -1.53 -5.97 25.18
CA ALA A 7 -0.46 -6.77 25.81
C ALA A 7 0.86 -5.99 25.94
N SER A 8 1.81 -6.54 26.69
CA SER A 8 3.17 -6.01 26.81
C SER A 8 3.82 -5.84 25.44
N ALA A 9 4.49 -4.70 25.25
CA ALA A 9 5.21 -4.42 24.01
C ALA A 9 6.36 -5.42 23.81
N ASP A 10 6.57 -5.85 22.56
CA ASP A 10 7.69 -6.72 22.22
C ASP A 10 8.33 -6.37 20.86
N ALA A 11 9.46 -7.01 20.58
CA ALA A 11 10.25 -6.75 19.38
C ALA A 11 9.53 -7.06 18.06
N ASN A 12 8.39 -7.74 18.10
CA ASN A 12 7.60 -8.06 16.92
C ASN A 12 6.55 -6.99 16.58
N ASP A 13 6.39 -5.96 17.43
CA ASP A 13 5.43 -4.86 17.22
C ASP A 13 5.85 -3.92 16.09
N GLU A 14 7.14 -3.88 15.78
CA GLU A 14 7.70 -3.10 14.69
C GLU A 14 8.40 -4.02 13.70
N ARG A 15 7.97 -3.96 12.44
CA ARG A 15 8.54 -4.78 11.36
C ARG A 15 8.62 -4.01 10.07
N VAL A 16 9.73 -4.19 9.36
CA VAL A 16 9.87 -3.77 7.96
C VAL A 16 9.31 -4.89 7.08
N ILE A 17 8.45 -4.51 6.15
CA ILE A 17 7.86 -5.42 5.16
C ILE A 17 8.21 -4.91 3.76
N THR A 18 8.52 -5.83 2.86
CA THR A 18 8.83 -5.52 1.47
C THR A 18 7.68 -5.99 0.58
N GLU A 19 6.94 -5.05 0.00
CA GLU A 19 5.90 -5.35 -0.98
C GLU A 19 6.25 -4.74 -2.34
N ARG A 20 6.03 -5.51 -3.42
CA ARG A 20 6.16 -5.01 -4.80
C ARG A 20 4.89 -4.34 -5.31
N LEU A 21 3.77 -4.61 -4.65
CA LEU A 21 2.43 -4.23 -5.05
C LEU A 21 1.59 -4.03 -3.79
N ILE A 22 0.98 -2.87 -3.65
CA ILE A 22 0.00 -2.62 -2.59
C ILE A 22 -1.35 -3.14 -3.03
N GLN A 23 -1.94 -4.04 -2.25
CA GLN A 23 -3.24 -4.61 -2.53
C GLN A 23 -4.32 -3.99 -1.63
N VAL A 24 -4.98 -2.95 -2.14
CA VAL A 24 -5.98 -2.16 -1.41
C VAL A 24 -7.37 -2.77 -1.55
N SER A 25 -8.05 -2.96 -0.43
CA SER A 25 -9.47 -3.32 -0.40
C SER A 25 -10.34 -2.10 -0.67
N ILE A 26 -11.49 -2.29 -1.33
CA ILE A 26 -12.48 -1.21 -1.48
C ILE A 26 -13.27 -1.13 -0.17
N PRO A 27 -13.26 0.02 0.53
CA PRO A 27 -13.88 0.13 1.86
C PRO A 27 -15.42 0.13 1.81
N GLY A 28 -16.01 -0.16 2.97
CA GLY A 28 -17.45 -0.20 3.19
C GLY A 28 -18.13 -1.49 2.71
N ASP A 29 -19.46 -1.49 2.74
CA ASP A 29 -20.26 -2.63 2.29
C ASP A 29 -20.03 -2.87 0.78
N PRO A 30 -19.69 -4.10 0.35
CA PRO A 30 -19.58 -4.48 -1.06
C PRO A 30 -20.86 -4.30 -1.89
N MET A 31 -22.03 -4.33 -1.25
CA MET A 31 -23.35 -4.18 -1.88
C MET A 31 -23.77 -2.71 -1.97
N ASP A 32 -23.15 -1.83 -1.20
CA ASP A 32 -23.34 -0.39 -1.30
C ASP A 32 -22.60 0.15 -2.55
N GLU A 33 -23.32 0.90 -3.38
CA GLU A 33 -22.76 1.52 -4.59
C GLU A 33 -22.28 2.96 -4.36
N THR A 34 -22.36 3.47 -3.13
CA THR A 34 -21.86 4.80 -2.77
C THR A 34 -20.39 4.93 -3.19
N PRO A 35 -20.05 5.89 -4.07
CA PRO A 35 -18.69 6.06 -4.54
C PRO A 35 -17.70 6.35 -3.41
N VAL A 36 -16.49 5.80 -3.52
CA VAL A 36 -15.38 6.06 -2.59
C VAL A 36 -14.19 6.67 -3.32
N SER A 37 -13.35 7.41 -2.59
CA SER A 37 -12.10 7.95 -3.15
C SER A 37 -10.95 6.94 -3.01
N LEU A 38 -9.93 7.06 -3.85
CA LEU A 38 -8.69 6.30 -3.68
C LEU A 38 -8.02 6.65 -2.34
N GLU A 39 -8.08 7.92 -1.95
CA GLU A 39 -7.56 8.41 -0.67
C GLU A 39 -8.18 7.67 0.51
N GLU A 40 -9.49 7.51 0.52
CA GLU A 40 -10.20 6.76 1.57
C GLU A 40 -9.77 5.29 1.61
N ALA A 41 -9.64 4.65 0.44
CA ALA A 41 -9.16 3.28 0.35
C ALA A 41 -7.71 3.14 0.86
N LEU A 42 -6.85 4.13 0.57
CA LEU A 42 -5.48 4.19 1.07
C LEU A 42 -5.44 4.43 2.58
N VAL A 43 -6.28 5.32 3.12
CA VAL A 43 -6.41 5.50 4.58
C VAL A 43 -6.80 4.20 5.24
N ASN A 44 -7.79 3.48 4.69
CA ASN A 44 -8.20 2.20 5.27
C ASN A 44 -7.07 1.16 5.23
N TYR A 45 -6.35 1.06 4.12
CA TYR A 45 -5.20 0.14 3.98
C TYR A 45 -4.04 0.49 4.93
N PHE A 46 -3.63 1.76 4.99
CA PHE A 46 -2.46 2.15 5.77
C PHE A 46 -2.75 2.25 7.26
N HIS A 47 -3.94 2.69 7.65
CA HIS A 47 -4.20 3.09 9.02
C HIS A 47 -5.30 2.31 9.73
N ASP A 48 -6.21 1.62 9.04
CA ASP A 48 -7.44 1.07 9.61
C ASP A 48 -7.51 -0.46 9.48
N SER A 49 -6.36 -1.11 9.69
CA SER A 49 -6.26 -2.57 9.67
C SER A 49 -6.20 -3.13 11.09
N VAL A 50 -6.94 -4.19 11.36
CA VAL A 50 -6.87 -4.93 12.64
C VAL A 50 -6.40 -6.36 12.36
N VAL A 51 -5.42 -6.81 13.13
CA VAL A 51 -4.88 -8.17 13.08
C VAL A 51 -5.27 -8.89 14.36
N SER A 52 -6.03 -9.98 14.24
CA SER A 52 -6.37 -10.88 15.35
C SER A 52 -5.48 -12.13 15.36
N GLY A 53 -5.57 -12.97 16.39
CA GLY A 53 -4.78 -14.20 16.43
C GLY A 53 -3.33 -14.02 16.87
N ILE A 54 -2.95 -12.86 17.40
CA ILE A 54 -1.57 -12.61 17.82
C ILE A 54 -1.37 -13.25 19.19
N ASN A 55 -0.55 -14.28 19.26
CA ASN A 55 -0.20 -14.93 20.51
C ASN A 55 0.89 -14.15 21.24
N ARG A 56 0.60 -13.66 22.44
CA ARG A 56 1.55 -12.98 23.34
C ARG A 56 1.74 -13.80 24.61
N VAL A 57 2.91 -13.64 25.21
CA VAL A 57 3.24 -14.25 26.51
C VAL A 57 3.36 -13.12 27.52
N ASP A 58 2.61 -13.18 28.61
CA ASP A 58 2.74 -12.20 29.70
C ASP A 58 3.86 -12.56 30.68
N ASP A 59 4.05 -11.72 31.69
CA ASP A 59 5.08 -11.90 32.72
C ASP A 59 4.88 -13.17 33.58
N ASP A 60 3.64 -13.70 33.65
CA ASP A 60 3.27 -14.96 34.30
C ASP A 60 3.39 -16.18 33.34
N PHE A 61 4.05 -16.01 32.19
CA PHE A 61 4.21 -17.02 31.14
C PHE A 61 2.90 -17.52 30.53
N ARG A 62 1.82 -16.75 30.65
CA ARG A 62 0.51 -17.13 30.11
C ARG A 62 0.40 -16.71 28.64
N GLN A 63 0.03 -17.66 27.79
CA GLN A 63 -0.28 -17.36 26.40
C GLN A 63 -1.67 -16.75 26.28
N THR A 64 -1.74 -15.55 25.70
CA THR A 64 -2.97 -14.83 25.46
C THR A 64 -3.03 -14.41 24.00
N GLU A 65 -4.16 -14.68 23.35
CA GLU A 65 -4.45 -14.17 22.02
C GLU A 65 -4.95 -12.72 22.12
N VAL A 66 -4.35 -11.83 21.35
CA VAL A 66 -4.74 -10.42 21.28
C VAL A 66 -5.02 -9.98 19.86
N SER A 67 -5.90 -8.98 19.73
CA SER A 67 -6.05 -8.19 18.52
C SER A 67 -5.19 -6.94 18.60
N ALA A 68 -4.58 -6.56 17.48
CA ALA A 68 -3.77 -5.35 17.36
C ALA A 68 -4.29 -4.47 16.23
N TRP A 69 -4.26 -3.17 16.46
CA TRP A 69 -4.38 -2.17 15.42
C TRP A 69 -3.07 -2.05 14.66
N GLN A 70 -3.11 -2.21 13.34
CA GLN A 70 -1.96 -2.19 12.46
C GLN A 70 -1.89 -0.86 11.70
N VAL A 71 -0.75 -0.19 11.82
CA VAL A 71 -0.41 1.00 11.04
C VAL A 71 0.76 0.70 10.12
N LEU A 72 0.63 1.03 8.85
CA LEU A 72 1.66 0.97 7.84
C LEU A 72 2.19 2.37 7.55
N LYS A 73 3.47 2.43 7.20
CA LYS A 73 4.10 3.61 6.61
C LYS A 73 5.05 3.13 5.53
N LEU A 74 5.08 3.85 4.40
CA LEU A 74 5.94 3.58 3.27
C LEU A 74 7.31 4.24 3.49
N LEU A 75 8.40 3.52 3.20
CA LEU A 75 9.71 4.14 3.13
C LEU A 75 9.85 4.91 1.80
N PRO A 76 10.39 6.14 1.79
CA PRO A 76 10.45 6.98 0.61
C PRO A 76 11.51 6.55 -0.42
N PHE A 77 12.08 5.36 -0.30
CA PHE A 77 13.16 4.83 -1.13
C PHE A 77 13.01 3.33 -1.36
N TYR A 78 13.69 2.83 -2.39
CA TYR A 78 13.84 1.40 -2.59
C TYR A 78 14.80 0.83 -1.55
N SER A 79 14.33 -0.10 -0.72
CA SER A 79 15.23 -0.85 0.15
C SER A 79 16.04 -1.85 -0.68
N ALA A 80 17.37 -1.78 -0.57
CA ALA A 80 18.28 -2.81 -1.07
C ALA A 80 18.33 -4.06 -0.16
N SER A 81 17.69 -3.98 1.01
CA SER A 81 17.68 -5.02 2.03
C SER A 81 16.32 -5.74 2.01
N ASN A 82 16.33 -7.07 2.02
CA ASN A 82 15.13 -7.85 2.24
C ASN A 82 14.73 -7.86 3.73
N GLU A 83 13.59 -8.47 4.05
CA GLU A 83 13.04 -8.64 5.41
C GLU A 83 13.95 -9.43 6.37
N GLN A 84 15.00 -10.09 5.86
CA GLN A 84 16.00 -10.84 6.64
C GLN A 84 17.28 -10.02 6.87
N GLY A 85 17.33 -8.77 6.41
CA GLY A 85 18.49 -7.88 6.54
C GLY A 85 19.61 -8.17 5.54
N GLU A 86 19.39 -9.03 4.56
CA GLU A 86 20.37 -9.31 3.52
C GLU A 86 20.38 -8.19 2.49
N LYS A 87 21.55 -7.54 2.35
CA LYS A 87 21.77 -6.49 1.36
C LYS A 87 21.99 -7.11 -0.02
N ILE A 88 21.08 -6.85 -0.94
CA ILE A 88 21.22 -7.26 -2.33
C ILE A 88 22.20 -6.29 -3.01
N LYS A 89 23.32 -6.80 -3.54
CA LYS A 89 24.39 -6.02 -4.21
C LYS A 89 23.93 -5.19 -5.43
N ALA A 90 22.67 -5.28 -5.84
CA ALA A 90 22.20 -4.79 -7.14
C ALA A 90 21.65 -3.35 -7.16
N VAL A 91 21.53 -2.66 -6.02
CA VAL A 91 20.46 -1.64 -5.90
C VAL A 91 20.94 -0.18 -5.72
N GLU A 92 22.21 0.10 -5.44
CA GLU A 92 22.64 1.51 -5.23
C GLU A 92 22.78 2.34 -6.52
N SER A 93 23.05 1.71 -7.68
CA SER A 93 23.34 2.45 -8.92
C SER A 93 22.23 2.46 -9.99
N HIS A 94 21.16 1.69 -9.82
CA HIS A 94 20.17 1.45 -10.87
C HIS A 94 18.76 1.97 -10.59
N PHE A 95 18.48 2.43 -9.37
CA PHE A 95 17.16 2.98 -9.03
C PHE A 95 17.24 4.49 -8.91
N PRO A 96 16.50 5.25 -9.74
CA PRO A 96 16.48 6.70 -9.64
C PRO A 96 15.92 7.11 -8.26
N THR A 97 16.70 7.90 -7.53
CA THR A 97 16.41 8.36 -6.15
C THR A 97 15.24 9.34 -6.06
N THR A 98 14.72 9.84 -7.19
CA THR A 98 13.76 10.96 -7.18
C THR A 98 12.29 10.55 -7.34
N ASN A 99 11.96 9.39 -7.92
CA ASN A 99 10.56 8.99 -8.13
C ASN A 99 10.37 7.48 -7.93
N LEU A 100 9.66 7.12 -6.87
CA LEU A 100 9.22 5.74 -6.62
C LEU A 100 8.02 5.41 -7.53
N ILE A 101 8.09 4.29 -8.25
CA ILE A 101 6.90 3.70 -8.87
C ILE A 101 6.22 2.82 -7.83
N LEU A 102 4.96 3.15 -7.51
CA LEU A 102 4.14 2.43 -6.56
C LEU A 102 2.98 1.71 -7.28
N PRO A 103 3.11 0.41 -7.57
CA PRO A 103 2.01 -0.38 -8.11
C PRO A 103 0.92 -0.54 -7.05
N LEU A 104 -0.34 -0.33 -7.45
CA LEU A 104 -1.51 -0.46 -6.60
C LEU A 104 -2.58 -1.30 -7.31
N VAL A 105 -3.15 -2.27 -6.60
CA VAL A 105 -4.28 -3.09 -7.06
C VAL A 105 -5.47 -2.86 -6.14
N LEU A 106 -6.61 -2.54 -6.74
CA LEU A 106 -7.91 -2.49 -6.06
C LEU A 106 -8.57 -3.87 -6.11
N LYS A 107 -8.84 -4.46 -4.95
CA LYS A 107 -9.52 -5.77 -4.82
C LYS A 107 -11.01 -5.62 -5.15
N ARG A 108 -11.36 -5.69 -6.44
CA ARG A 108 -12.75 -5.60 -6.94
C ARG A 108 -13.54 -6.90 -6.86
N TYR A 109 -12.89 -8.01 -6.55
CA TYR A 109 -13.52 -9.32 -6.46
C TYR A 109 -13.28 -9.91 -5.08
N GLY A 110 -14.31 -10.53 -4.52
CA GLY A 110 -14.26 -11.19 -3.23
C GLY A 110 -15.08 -12.46 -3.24
N TYR A 111 -15.07 -13.17 -2.11
CA TYR A 111 -15.89 -14.34 -1.85
C TYR A 111 -16.77 -14.07 -0.65
N ASN A 112 -18.04 -14.44 -0.74
CA ASN A 112 -18.93 -14.41 0.43
C ASN A 112 -18.73 -15.66 1.30
N ASP A 113 -19.44 -15.74 2.42
CA ASP A 113 -19.35 -16.88 3.36
C ASP A 113 -19.74 -18.22 2.72
N ASN A 114 -20.52 -18.20 1.64
CA ASN A 114 -20.90 -19.37 0.85
C ASN A 114 -19.84 -19.72 -0.22
N LEU A 115 -18.65 -19.11 -0.18
CA LEU A 115 -17.57 -19.27 -1.16
C LEU A 115 -17.98 -18.92 -2.60
N GLN A 116 -18.99 -18.07 -2.76
CA GLN A 116 -19.43 -17.59 -4.07
C GLN A 116 -18.69 -16.30 -4.42
N PRO A 117 -18.12 -16.19 -5.62
CA PRO A 117 -17.43 -14.99 -6.04
C PRO A 117 -18.43 -13.87 -6.32
N PHE A 118 -18.10 -12.65 -5.88
CA PHE A 118 -18.85 -11.45 -6.22
C PHE A 118 -17.90 -10.35 -6.71
N ARG A 119 -18.46 -9.38 -7.44
CA ARG A 119 -17.77 -8.18 -7.89
C ARG A 119 -18.29 -6.97 -7.11
N ILE A 120 -17.39 -6.15 -6.61
CA ILE A 120 -17.70 -4.86 -6.01
C ILE A 120 -17.94 -3.86 -7.15
N ASN A 121 -19.19 -3.45 -7.34
CA ASN A 121 -19.59 -2.53 -8.41
C ASN A 121 -19.42 -1.05 -8.03
N LYS A 122 -18.94 -0.78 -6.80
CA LYS A 122 -18.64 0.55 -6.29
C LYS A 122 -17.67 1.32 -7.18
N ASN A 123 -18.03 2.57 -7.50
CA ASN A 123 -17.15 3.49 -8.19
C ASN A 123 -16.03 3.94 -7.27
N VAL A 124 -14.79 3.88 -7.76
CA VAL A 124 -13.61 4.38 -7.04
C VAL A 124 -13.09 5.58 -7.80
N TYR A 125 -13.20 6.76 -7.22
CA TYR A 125 -12.67 7.99 -7.80
C TYR A 125 -11.15 8.03 -7.60
N ILE A 126 -10.40 8.14 -8.69
CA ILE A 126 -8.93 8.21 -8.68
C ILE A 126 -8.53 9.57 -9.27
N PRO A 127 -8.07 10.53 -8.46
CA PRO A 127 -7.60 11.80 -9.00
C PRO A 127 -6.22 11.65 -9.67
N PRO A 128 -5.84 12.59 -10.55
CA PRO A 128 -4.50 12.62 -11.14
C PRO A 128 -3.36 12.73 -10.11
N PHE A 129 -3.66 13.30 -8.94
CA PHE A 129 -2.71 13.48 -7.84
C PHE A 129 -3.38 13.22 -6.50
N VAL A 130 -2.66 12.52 -5.62
CA VAL A 130 -3.04 12.26 -4.23
C VAL A 130 -1.94 12.80 -3.32
N ASN A 131 -2.30 13.50 -2.24
CA ASN A 131 -1.35 13.85 -1.18
C ASN A 131 -0.93 12.56 -0.45
N PHE A 132 0.37 12.26 -0.44
CA PHE A 132 0.88 10.99 0.08
C PHE A 132 1.72 11.15 1.36
N ASN A 133 1.83 12.36 1.91
CA ASN A 133 2.63 12.65 3.11
C ASN A 133 2.23 11.78 4.30
N GLY A 134 0.92 11.63 4.52
CA GLY A 134 0.39 10.90 5.68
C GLY A 134 0.67 9.40 5.66
N PHE A 135 1.14 8.85 4.55
CA PHE A 135 1.44 7.43 4.39
C PHE A 135 2.94 7.13 4.37
N VAL A 136 3.81 8.13 4.38
CA VAL A 136 5.27 7.97 4.30
C VAL A 136 5.89 8.09 5.68
N ASN A 137 6.94 7.29 5.94
CA ASN A 137 7.77 7.46 7.11
C ASN A 137 8.81 8.57 6.87
N SER A 138 8.52 9.78 7.34
CA SER A 138 9.42 10.94 7.27
C SER A 138 10.63 10.83 8.20
N ASP A 139 10.55 9.98 9.22
CA ASP A 139 11.55 9.87 10.29
C ASP A 139 12.51 8.70 10.05
N ALA A 140 12.51 8.12 8.85
CA ALA A 140 13.38 7.00 8.50
C ALA A 140 14.85 7.41 8.65
N ALA A 141 15.53 6.82 9.63
CA ALA A 141 16.84 7.21 10.15
C ALA A 141 18.03 7.12 9.17
N ASP A 142 17.81 6.62 7.95
CA ASP A 142 18.85 6.38 6.95
C ASP A 142 19.03 7.52 5.93
N GLU A 143 18.24 8.60 5.99
CA GLU A 143 18.55 9.83 5.24
C GLU A 143 18.91 11.00 6.16
N PRO A 144 20.01 11.73 5.87
CA PRO A 144 20.20 13.02 6.49
C PRO A 144 19.02 13.92 6.09
N PRO A 145 18.38 14.63 7.03
CA PRO A 145 17.38 15.63 6.68
C PRO A 145 18.00 16.54 5.61
N CYS A 146 17.20 16.93 4.62
CA CYS A 146 17.70 17.82 3.58
C CYS A 146 18.37 19.02 4.27
N HIS A 147 19.66 19.24 4.01
CA HIS A 147 20.46 20.26 4.71
C HIS A 147 19.97 21.70 4.45
N CYS A 148 18.93 21.86 3.61
CA CYS A 148 18.27 23.12 3.33
C CYS A 148 17.10 23.46 4.27
N GLY A 149 16.71 22.56 5.19
CA GLY A 149 15.63 22.82 6.16
C GLY A 149 14.23 22.92 5.53
N ILE A 150 14.01 22.26 4.40
CA ILE A 150 12.74 22.28 3.65
C ILE A 150 11.95 21.01 3.98
N ASP A 151 10.66 21.17 4.28
CA ASP A 151 9.74 20.04 4.47
C ASP A 151 9.55 19.29 3.14
N VAL A 152 9.81 17.98 3.14
CA VAL A 152 9.70 17.14 1.92
C VAL A 152 8.26 16.68 1.79
N HIS A 153 7.59 17.12 0.72
CA HIS A 153 6.22 16.71 0.44
C HIS A 153 6.15 15.63 -0.65
N TYR A 154 5.56 14.49 -0.29
CA TYR A 154 5.26 13.35 -1.13
C TYR A 154 3.87 13.47 -1.77
N ARG A 155 3.83 13.24 -3.08
CA ARG A 155 2.59 13.15 -3.86
C ARG A 155 2.62 11.90 -4.71
N LEU A 156 1.49 11.19 -4.76
CA LEU A 156 1.29 10.11 -5.71
C LEU A 156 0.68 10.70 -6.98
N LYS A 157 1.32 10.46 -8.13
CA LYS A 157 0.83 10.90 -9.44
C LYS A 157 0.32 9.69 -10.21
N LEU A 158 -0.92 9.76 -10.70
CA LEU A 158 -1.46 8.73 -11.58
C LEU A 158 -0.70 8.73 -12.91
N ARG A 159 -0.12 7.59 -13.28
CA ARG A 159 0.58 7.40 -14.57
C ARG A 159 -0.22 6.52 -15.52
N SER A 160 -0.79 5.45 -15.00
CA SER A 160 -1.58 4.51 -15.79
C SER A 160 -2.56 3.75 -14.90
N VAL A 161 -3.61 3.22 -15.52
CA VAL A 161 -4.55 2.31 -14.88
C VAL A 161 -4.88 1.16 -15.82
N VAL A 162 -4.96 -0.04 -15.27
CA VAL A 162 -5.48 -1.21 -15.98
C VAL A 162 -6.85 -1.54 -15.40
N CYS A 163 -7.85 -1.60 -16.26
CA CYS A 163 -9.24 -1.82 -15.88
C CYS A 163 -9.70 -3.18 -16.40
N HIS A 164 -10.32 -3.98 -15.54
CA HIS A 164 -11.04 -5.18 -15.96
C HIS A 164 -12.46 -4.82 -16.41
N TYR A 165 -12.75 -5.14 -17.67
CA TYR A 165 -14.05 -5.04 -18.31
C TYR A 165 -14.69 -6.42 -18.32
N GLY A 166 -15.49 -6.69 -17.30
CA GLY A 166 -16.23 -7.94 -17.14
C GLY A 166 -16.98 -7.93 -15.81
N ASN A 167 -17.87 -8.90 -15.64
CA ASN A 167 -18.64 -9.10 -14.40
C ASN A 167 -18.28 -10.39 -13.66
N LYS A 168 -17.36 -11.21 -14.21
CA LYS A 168 -16.95 -12.49 -13.62
C LYS A 168 -15.45 -12.49 -13.33
N LEU A 169 -15.05 -13.27 -12.33
CA LEU A 169 -13.64 -13.50 -12.01
C LEU A 169 -12.93 -14.30 -13.13
N SER A 170 -13.65 -15.23 -13.77
CA SER A 170 -13.10 -16.16 -14.76
C SER A 170 -13.14 -15.67 -16.21
N SER A 171 -13.70 -14.49 -16.48
CA SER A 171 -13.83 -13.97 -17.85
C SER A 171 -13.90 -12.45 -17.90
N GLY A 172 -13.37 -11.85 -18.96
CA GLY A 172 -13.48 -10.43 -19.24
C GLY A 172 -12.39 -9.98 -20.21
N HIS A 173 -12.14 -8.68 -20.23
CA HIS A 173 -11.10 -8.08 -21.05
C HIS A 173 -10.41 -6.96 -20.26
N TYR A 174 -9.09 -6.82 -20.38
CA TYR A 174 -8.36 -5.75 -19.72
C TYR A 174 -8.06 -4.62 -20.70
N LYS A 175 -8.32 -3.38 -20.28
CA LYS A 175 -7.88 -2.18 -21.02
C LYS A 175 -6.95 -1.35 -20.16
N GLY A 176 -5.83 -0.96 -20.73
CA GLY A 176 -4.89 -0.02 -20.12
C GLY A 176 -5.16 1.41 -20.59
N PHE A 177 -5.03 2.35 -19.67
CA PHE A 177 -5.03 3.78 -19.96
C PHE A 177 -3.75 4.39 -19.39
N THR A 178 -3.11 5.26 -20.15
CA THR A 178 -1.98 6.07 -19.71
C THR A 178 -2.44 7.51 -19.58
N LEU A 179 -1.97 8.21 -18.54
CA LEU A 179 -2.17 9.64 -18.42
C LEU A 179 -0.98 10.32 -19.11
N ASP A 180 -1.23 10.90 -20.28
CA ASP A 180 -0.20 11.61 -21.02
C ASP A 180 0.15 12.92 -20.29
N ASP A 181 1.44 13.10 -20.03
CA ASP A 181 1.95 14.37 -19.54
C ASP A 181 1.97 15.35 -20.71
N VAL A 182 0.95 16.18 -20.86
CA VAL A 182 1.02 17.36 -21.73
C VAL A 182 1.86 18.45 -21.04
N CYS A 183 3.12 18.13 -20.74
CA CYS A 183 4.28 19.01 -20.75
C CYS A 183 5.53 18.20 -20.39
N SER A 184 6.61 18.42 -21.14
CA SER A 184 7.94 17.78 -21.08
C SER A 184 8.04 16.35 -21.64
N THR A 185 8.36 16.31 -22.94
CA THR A 185 9.23 15.33 -23.59
C THR A 185 10.10 14.54 -22.61
N PHE A 186 9.75 13.29 -22.32
CA PHE A 186 10.67 12.15 -22.22
C PHE A 186 9.84 10.85 -22.16
N ILE A 187 10.13 9.96 -23.10
CA ILE A 187 9.56 8.62 -23.24
C ILE A 187 9.66 7.90 -21.89
N SER A 188 8.54 7.44 -21.34
CA SER A 188 8.52 6.56 -20.17
C SER A 188 7.85 5.25 -20.55
N PHE A 189 8.63 4.19 -20.44
CA PHE A 189 8.32 2.81 -20.82
C PHE A 189 7.08 2.27 -20.10
N ILE A 190 6.25 1.56 -20.87
CA ILE A 190 5.12 0.76 -20.41
C ILE A 190 5.67 -0.56 -19.89
N HIS A 191 5.35 -0.94 -18.64
CA HIS A 191 5.50 -2.31 -18.17
C HIS A 191 4.13 -2.88 -17.80
N PHE A 192 3.78 -3.97 -18.47
CA PHE A 192 2.60 -4.79 -18.23
C PHE A 192 2.75 -5.58 -16.94
N ILE A 193 1.63 -5.77 -16.24
CA ILE A 193 1.26 -7.07 -15.66
C ILE A 193 -0.18 -7.33 -16.08
#